data_AF-A0A7Z9TX22-F1
#
_entry.id   AF-A0A7Z9TX22-F1
#
_cell.length_a   1.000
_cell.length_b   1.000
_cell.length_c   1.000
_cell.angle_alpha   90.00
_cell.angle_beta   90.00
_cell.angle_gamma   90.00
#
_symmetry.space_group_name_H-M   'P 1'
#
loop_
_entity.id
_entity.type
_entity.pdbx_description
1 polymer ?
#
loop_
_entity_poly.entity_id
_entity_poly.type
_entity_poly.pdbx_seq_one_letter_code
_entity_poly.pdbx_strand_id
1 'polypeptide(L)'
;MAKKITYKSMTKKLQKRKIARTNKKLLTLVVFVVGIIIFGIGALWYFVEYRGAERNVNSGNTYYAAGEYKSARKQYGRAVTKDPTNLVYIDKLQDAILAIVPVTPVEARASYDEYVRTLIHKARYNPLDIDSHLLVAEEMYNSAFLTGLDENWGKLRYVAQNGLDQILPDNPRRYELILYRGLASLRIEDASMTDTYDDVGNVRFPGESDFEEVLEKDPGNAMAWAALAHGRMAVYYRLNDEGQTKQANRNQIFANETMTKALEVAGDSFEVSAIVLREVLLRRTELLQQKIANSSSVTDEQIEAITQQIVDARNTMVMAYDPALHFARAGEMATLAVSTDKDGYEAAAEILQATVNTHPNDFGRQFMLAGTL
;
A
#
# COMPACT_ATOMS: atom_id res chain seq x y z
N MET A 1 64.02 -43.08 69.49
CA MET A 1 63.02 -43.55 70.49
C MET A 1 61.77 -42.69 70.37
N ALA A 2 60.66 -43.31 69.96
CA ALA A 2 59.35 -42.68 69.92
C ALA A 2 58.85 -42.39 71.35
N LYS A 3 58.31 -41.19 71.60
CA LYS A 3 57.58 -40.88 72.83
C LYS A 3 56.29 -40.10 72.54
N LYS A 4 55.20 -40.86 72.69
CA LYS A 4 53.88 -40.55 73.25
C LYS A 4 53.16 -39.29 72.77
N ILE A 5 52.11 -39.57 71.99
CA ILE A 5 50.90 -38.77 71.91
C ILE A 5 50.25 -38.70 73.30
N THR A 6 49.87 -37.50 73.71
CA THR A 6 48.90 -37.27 74.80
C THR A 6 47.92 -36.20 74.35
N TYR A 7 46.65 -36.60 74.21
CA TYR A 7 45.50 -35.75 73.96
C TYR A 7 45.27 -34.79 75.14
N LYS A 8 45.06 -33.50 74.86
CA LYS A 8 44.49 -32.56 75.83
C LYS A 8 43.17 -32.01 75.30
N SER A 9 42.17 -32.08 76.17
CA SER A 9 40.74 -31.88 75.94
C SER A 9 40.34 -30.43 75.60
N MET A 10 39.21 -30.36 74.89
CA MET A 10 38.48 -29.19 74.38
C MET A 10 38.28 -28.02 75.37
N THR A 11 38.31 -26.80 74.83
CA THR A 11 37.18 -25.84 74.94
C THR A 11 37.24 -24.80 73.81
N LYS A 12 36.32 -24.89 72.84
CA LYS A 12 36.04 -23.83 71.86
C LYS A 12 35.42 -22.64 72.60
N LYS A 13 36.13 -21.52 72.72
CA LYS A 13 35.49 -20.22 72.97
C LYS A 13 34.81 -19.78 71.67
N LEU A 14 33.50 -20.01 71.58
CA LEU A 14 32.62 -19.32 70.64
C LEU A 14 32.73 -17.81 70.90
N GLN A 15 33.47 -17.10 70.06
CA GLN A 15 33.37 -15.65 69.98
C GLN A 15 31.93 -15.31 69.58
N LYS A 16 31.15 -14.79 70.53
CA LYS A 16 29.84 -14.20 70.25
C LYS A 16 30.04 -13.11 69.19
N ARG A 17 29.68 -13.37 67.93
CA ARG A 17 29.44 -12.31 66.94
C ARG A 17 28.33 -11.44 67.52
N LYS A 18 28.65 -10.18 67.86
CA LYS A 18 27.64 -9.16 68.13
C LYS A 18 26.78 -9.04 66.88
N ILE A 19 25.56 -9.59 66.91
CA ILE A 19 24.52 -9.22 65.96
C ILE A 19 24.27 -7.73 66.21
N ALA A 20 24.73 -6.89 65.30
CA ALA A 20 24.50 -5.45 65.37
C ALA A 20 22.99 -5.24 65.46
N ARG A 21 22.50 -4.67 66.56
CA ARG A 21 21.10 -4.26 66.67
C ARG A 21 20.87 -3.27 65.54
N THR A 22 19.99 -3.62 64.60
CA THR A 22 19.61 -2.75 63.47
C THR A 22 19.27 -1.37 64.02
N ASN A 23 20.07 -0.37 63.67
CA ASN A 23 19.83 0.99 64.11
C ASN A 23 18.59 1.49 63.36
N LYS A 24 17.42 1.36 63.99
CA LYS A 24 16.13 1.69 63.39
C LYS A 24 16.12 3.12 62.83
N LYS A 25 16.82 4.08 63.49
CA LYS A 25 16.95 5.46 63.00
C LYS A 25 17.72 5.54 61.68
N LEU A 26 18.80 4.77 61.54
CA LEU A 26 19.58 4.69 60.30
C LEU A 26 18.78 4.01 59.18
N LEU A 27 18.07 2.92 59.50
CA LEU A 27 17.23 2.21 58.52
C LEU A 27 16.10 3.11 58.00
N THR A 28 15.42 3.84 58.88
CA THR A 28 14.37 4.80 58.49
C THR A 28 14.94 5.92 57.61
N LEU A 29 16.15 6.43 57.92
CA LEU A 29 16.82 7.42 57.09
C LEU A 29 17.13 6.89 55.69
N VAL A 30 17.67 5.66 55.59
CA VAL A 30 18.00 5.03 54.30
C VAL A 30 16.73 4.82 53.47
N VAL A 31 15.65 4.31 54.05
CA VAL A 31 14.38 4.13 53.34
C VAL A 31 13.79 5.46 52.87
N PHE A 32 13.89 6.52 53.69
CA PHE A 32 13.42 7.85 53.32
C PHE A 32 14.24 8.46 52.18
N VAL A 33 15.57 8.34 52.22
CA VAL A 33 16.46 8.85 51.15
C VAL A 33 16.24 8.08 49.85
N VAL A 34 16.13 6.75 49.91
CA VAL A 34 15.81 5.93 48.73
C VAL A 34 14.42 6.27 48.19
N GLY A 35 13.45 6.49 49.06
CA GLY A 35 12.11 6.97 48.68
C GLY A 35 12.14 8.30 47.93
N ILE A 36 12.88 9.30 48.45
CA ILE A 36 13.05 10.60 47.78
C ILE A 36 13.77 10.46 46.44
N ILE A 37 14.78 9.59 46.34
CA ILE A 37 15.50 9.37 45.08
C ILE A 37 14.57 8.74 44.04
N ILE A 38 13.79 7.71 44.41
CA ILE A 38 12.85 7.04 43.50
C ILE A 38 11.72 7.98 43.09
N PHE A 39 11.09 8.69 44.04
CA PHE A 39 10.04 9.66 43.73
C PHE A 39 10.56 10.88 42.98
N GLY A 40 11.76 11.38 43.31
CA GLY A 40 12.39 12.51 42.66
C GLY A 40 12.79 12.21 41.23
N ILE A 41 13.41 11.05 40.97
CA ILE A 41 13.73 10.60 39.62
C ILE A 41 12.46 10.30 38.83
N GLY A 42 11.45 9.66 39.44
CA GLY A 42 10.16 9.40 38.80
C GLY A 42 9.40 10.68 38.44
N ALA A 43 9.37 11.67 39.33
CA ALA A 43 8.74 12.96 39.09
C ALA A 43 9.49 13.80 38.06
N LEU A 44 10.84 13.77 38.07
CA LEU A 44 11.67 14.44 37.07
C LEU A 44 11.48 13.80 35.68
N TRP A 45 11.43 12.48 35.61
CA TRP A 45 11.15 11.74 34.38
C TRP A 45 9.75 12.06 33.84
N TYR A 46 8.72 12.02 34.68
CA TYR A 46 7.35 12.41 34.31
C TYR A 46 7.27 13.88 33.83
N PHE A 47 7.95 14.81 34.51
CA PHE A 47 7.94 16.22 34.14
C PHE A 47 8.69 16.52 32.84
N VAL A 48 9.83 15.87 32.59
CA VAL A 48 10.63 16.07 31.36
C VAL A 48 10.01 15.37 30.15
N GLU A 49 9.39 14.20 30.36
CA GLU A 49 8.84 13.41 29.26
C GLU A 49 7.43 13.89 28.87
N TYR A 50 6.50 13.93 29.83
CA TYR A 50 5.07 14.18 29.55
C TYR A 50 4.77 15.65 29.21
N ARG A 51 5.31 16.61 30.00
CA ARG A 51 5.17 18.05 29.65
C ARG A 51 6.02 18.47 28.46
N GLY A 52 7.02 17.68 28.10
CA GLY A 52 7.85 17.93 26.94
C GLY A 52 7.06 17.83 25.63
N ALA A 53 6.19 16.82 25.51
CA ALA A 53 5.38 16.59 24.31
C ALA A 53 4.36 17.72 24.12
N GLU A 54 3.57 18.02 25.16
CA GLU A 54 2.55 19.07 25.14
C GLU A 54 3.13 20.46 24.82
N ARG A 55 4.29 20.79 25.41
CA ARG A 55 5.01 22.05 25.10
C ARG A 55 5.36 22.16 23.62
N ASN A 56 5.87 21.06 23.04
CA ASN A 56 6.22 21.03 21.62
C ASN A 56 4.98 21.17 20.75
N VAL A 57 3.87 20.49 21.09
CA VAL A 57 2.59 20.64 20.36
C VAL A 57 2.07 22.07 20.41
N ASN A 58 2.08 22.72 21.58
CA ASN A 58 1.64 24.10 21.71
C ASN A 58 2.50 25.05 20.88
N SER A 59 3.82 24.86 20.90
CA SER A 59 4.74 25.64 20.05
C SER A 59 4.48 25.36 18.56
N GLY A 60 4.23 24.09 18.20
CA GLY A 60 3.86 23.69 16.85
C GLY A 60 2.57 24.35 16.37
N ASN A 61 1.53 24.41 17.22
CA ASN A 61 0.27 25.08 16.93
C ASN A 61 0.49 26.58 16.67
N THR A 62 1.33 27.25 17.48
CA THR A 62 1.69 28.66 17.25
C THR A 62 2.38 28.86 15.90
N TYR A 63 3.35 28.02 15.55
CA TYR A 63 4.03 28.10 14.26
C TYR A 63 3.09 27.81 13.08
N TYR A 64 2.22 26.80 13.24
CA TYR A 64 1.25 26.44 12.21
C TYR A 64 0.27 27.59 11.94
N ALA A 65 -0.26 28.21 12.98
CA ALA A 65 -1.14 29.38 12.86
C ALA A 65 -0.44 30.59 12.24
N ALA A 66 0.88 30.70 12.39
CA ALA A 66 1.70 31.74 11.75
C ALA A 66 2.10 31.41 10.30
N GLY A 67 1.69 30.25 9.76
CA GLY A 67 2.11 29.78 8.42
C GLY A 67 3.56 29.26 8.37
N GLU A 68 4.23 29.13 9.51
CA GLU A 68 5.61 28.61 9.61
C GLU A 68 5.62 27.07 9.65
N TYR A 69 5.14 26.42 8.60
CA TYR A 69 4.89 24.97 8.58
C TYR A 69 6.15 24.12 8.82
N LYS A 70 7.32 24.56 8.34
CA LYS A 70 8.61 23.88 8.63
C LYS A 70 8.95 23.89 10.12
N SER A 71 8.70 25.01 10.80
CA SER A 71 8.87 25.14 12.25
C SER A 71 7.85 24.29 12.99
N ALA A 72 6.58 24.30 12.54
CA ALA A 72 5.51 23.49 13.11
C ALA A 72 5.82 21.99 13.03
N ARG A 73 6.14 21.49 11.82
CA ARG A 73 6.58 20.11 11.56
C ARG A 73 7.69 19.68 12.54
N LYS A 74 8.72 20.52 12.71
CA LYS A 74 9.83 20.21 13.63
C LYS A 74 9.37 20.05 15.08
N GLN A 75 8.44 20.87 15.55
CA GLN A 75 7.93 20.75 16.92
C GLN A 75 6.98 19.55 17.06
N TYR A 76 6.08 19.33 16.12
CA TYR A 76 5.21 18.15 16.14
C TYR A 76 6.00 16.84 16.07
N GLY A 77 7.04 16.75 15.24
CA GLY A 77 7.92 15.57 15.21
C GLY A 77 8.60 15.28 16.55
N ARG A 78 8.99 16.33 17.29
CA ARG A 78 9.51 16.17 18.67
C ARG A 78 8.44 15.71 19.64
N ALA A 79 7.20 16.16 19.47
CA ALA A 79 6.08 15.69 20.28
C ALA A 79 5.79 14.20 20.03
N VAL A 80 5.70 13.79 18.76
CA VAL A 80 5.51 12.38 18.35
C VAL A 80 6.65 11.50 18.88
N THR A 81 7.89 11.98 18.87
CA THR A 81 9.01 11.21 19.44
C THR A 81 8.84 10.95 20.95
N LYS A 82 8.23 11.90 21.68
CA LYS A 82 8.04 11.81 23.13
C LYS A 82 6.79 11.04 23.54
N ASP A 83 5.73 11.15 22.75
CA ASP A 83 4.48 10.43 22.94
C ASP A 83 4.03 9.79 21.61
N PRO A 84 4.66 8.67 21.22
CA PRO A 84 4.46 8.07 19.90
C PRO A 84 3.11 7.37 19.76
N THR A 85 2.40 7.12 20.86
CA THR A 85 1.05 6.52 20.88
C THR A 85 -0.05 7.54 20.64
N ASN A 86 0.25 8.84 20.71
CA ASN A 86 -0.73 9.90 20.59
C ASN A 86 -1.01 10.24 19.13
N LEU A 87 -2.05 9.63 18.57
CA LEU A 87 -2.42 9.78 17.16
C LEU A 87 -2.73 11.23 16.78
N VAL A 88 -3.26 12.04 17.71
CA VAL A 88 -3.53 13.48 17.49
C VAL A 88 -2.24 14.24 17.18
N TYR A 89 -1.10 13.84 17.77
CA TYR A 89 0.19 14.49 17.49
C TYR A 89 0.73 14.09 16.12
N ILE A 90 0.43 12.86 15.69
CA ILE A 90 0.79 12.37 14.35
C ILE A 90 -0.04 13.08 13.29
N ASP A 91 -1.34 13.26 13.51
CA ASP A 91 -2.23 14.01 12.60
C ASP A 91 -1.72 15.45 12.43
N LYS A 92 -1.36 16.12 13.53
CA LYS A 92 -0.76 17.47 13.47
C LYS A 92 0.56 17.50 12.70
N LEU A 93 1.39 16.48 12.85
CA LEU A 93 2.63 16.35 12.07
C LEU A 93 2.33 16.16 10.58
N GLN A 94 1.38 15.28 10.25
CA GLN A 94 0.92 15.01 8.89
C GLN A 94 0.39 16.28 8.22
N ASP A 95 -0.49 17.03 8.89
CA ASP A 95 -1.03 18.31 8.41
C ASP A 95 0.09 19.32 8.12
N ALA A 96 1.07 19.43 9.02
CA ALA A 96 2.21 20.32 8.83
C ALA A 96 3.12 19.91 7.68
N ILE A 97 3.25 18.61 7.40
CA ILE A 97 4.00 18.11 6.24
C ILE A 97 3.27 18.47 4.94
N LEU A 98 1.96 18.21 4.88
CA LEU A 98 1.13 18.48 3.70
C LEU A 98 1.01 19.98 3.38
N ALA A 99 1.14 20.85 4.39
CA ALA A 99 1.14 22.30 4.21
C ALA A 99 2.47 22.87 3.68
N ILE A 100 3.56 22.08 3.65
CA ILE A 100 4.85 22.53 3.13
C ILE A 100 4.85 22.41 1.60
N VAL A 101 5.02 23.55 0.91
CA VAL A 101 5.31 23.58 -0.53
C VAL A 101 6.81 23.33 -0.74
N PRO A 102 7.23 22.18 -1.30
CA PRO A 102 8.63 21.89 -1.55
C PRO A 102 9.17 22.78 -2.68
N VAL A 103 10.39 23.30 -2.53
CA VAL A 103 11.03 24.13 -3.58
C VAL A 103 11.93 23.33 -4.53
N THR A 104 12.24 22.08 -4.17
CA THR A 104 13.05 21.18 -5.01
C THR A 104 12.44 19.77 -5.08
N PRO A 105 12.71 18.99 -6.13
CA PRO A 105 12.31 17.59 -6.21
C PRO A 105 12.82 16.74 -5.03
N VAL A 106 14.02 17.05 -4.52
CA VAL A 106 14.61 16.35 -3.37
C VAL A 106 13.82 16.63 -2.10
N GLU A 107 13.42 17.88 -1.87
CA GLU A 107 12.57 18.25 -0.73
C GLU A 107 11.16 17.65 -0.85
N ALA A 108 10.60 17.60 -2.07
CA ALA A 108 9.30 16.98 -2.34
C ALA A 108 9.34 15.49 -1.96
N ARG A 109 10.35 14.75 -2.44
CA ARG A 109 10.54 13.34 -2.10
C ARG A 109 10.73 13.13 -0.60
N ALA A 110 11.56 13.94 0.05
CA ALA A 110 11.79 13.83 1.49
C ALA A 110 10.52 14.11 2.32
N SER A 111 9.68 15.05 1.88
CA SER A 111 8.41 15.37 2.54
C SER A 111 7.39 14.27 2.33
N TYR A 112 7.31 13.71 1.11
CA TYR A 112 6.48 12.56 0.81
C TYR A 112 6.88 11.32 1.63
N ASP A 113 8.17 11.00 1.70
CA ASP A 113 8.68 9.87 2.50
C ASP A 113 8.33 10.02 3.99
N GLU A 114 8.35 11.26 4.51
CA GLU A 114 7.93 11.52 5.89
C GLU A 114 6.42 11.43 6.07
N TYR A 115 5.62 11.91 5.11
CA TYR A 115 4.17 11.73 5.09
C TYR A 115 3.80 10.24 5.13
N VAL A 116 4.39 9.41 4.26
CA VAL A 116 4.17 7.95 4.28
C VAL A 116 4.57 7.33 5.61
N ARG A 117 5.67 7.79 6.23
CA ARG A 117 6.04 7.35 7.59
C ARG A 117 4.99 7.69 8.63
N THR A 118 4.27 8.81 8.51
CA THR A 118 3.16 9.12 9.43
C THR A 118 2.01 8.13 9.30
N LEU A 119 1.65 7.72 8.08
CA LEU A 119 0.62 6.69 7.83
C LEU A 119 1.03 5.34 8.44
N ILE A 120 2.26 4.89 8.17
CA ILE A 120 2.81 3.64 8.74
C ILE A 120 2.86 3.71 10.27
N HIS A 121 3.20 4.88 10.82
CA HIS A 121 3.22 5.09 12.27
C HIS A 121 1.80 4.95 12.85
N LYS A 122 0.78 5.54 12.23
CA LYS A 122 -0.62 5.37 12.66
C LYS A 122 -1.03 3.90 12.65
N ALA A 123 -0.78 3.17 11.55
CA ALA A 123 -1.07 1.74 11.46
C ALA A 123 -0.33 0.91 12.53
N ARG A 124 0.94 1.24 12.83
CA ARG A 124 1.72 0.55 13.86
C ARG A 124 1.14 0.72 15.26
N TYR A 125 0.69 1.92 15.60
CA TYR A 125 0.16 2.23 16.94
C TYR A 125 -1.35 2.04 17.03
N ASN A 126 -2.00 1.64 15.94
CA ASN A 126 -3.38 1.19 15.89
C ASN A 126 -3.49 -0.13 15.10
N PRO A 127 -2.83 -1.22 15.55
CA PRO A 127 -2.60 -2.41 14.71
C PRO A 127 -3.88 -3.17 14.35
N LEU A 128 -4.96 -3.03 15.13
CA LEU A 128 -6.25 -3.70 14.86
C LEU A 128 -7.21 -2.84 14.04
N ASP A 129 -6.85 -1.60 13.75
CA ASP A 129 -7.67 -0.68 12.97
C ASP A 129 -7.41 -0.86 11.48
N ILE A 130 -8.39 -1.40 10.79
CA ILE A 130 -8.25 -1.70 9.36
C ILE A 130 -8.10 -0.44 8.52
N ASP A 131 -8.74 0.66 8.91
CA ASP A 131 -8.67 1.92 8.16
C ASP A 131 -7.24 2.46 8.12
N SER A 132 -6.51 2.39 9.24
CA SER A 132 -5.09 2.79 9.27
C SER A 132 -4.21 1.95 8.34
N HIS A 133 -4.47 0.65 8.19
CA HIS A 133 -3.71 -0.21 7.26
C HIS A 133 -4.10 0.02 5.80
N LEU A 134 -5.40 0.19 5.53
CA LEU A 134 -5.92 0.46 4.20
C LEU A 134 -5.42 1.79 3.65
N LEU A 135 -5.36 2.84 4.46
CA LEU A 135 -4.78 4.13 4.06
C LEU A 135 -3.32 3.99 3.59
N VAL A 136 -2.52 3.14 4.25
CA VAL A 136 -1.14 2.88 3.81
C VAL A 136 -1.12 2.10 2.49
N ALA A 137 -1.99 1.09 2.35
CA ALA A 137 -2.08 0.29 1.13
C ALA A 137 -2.54 1.15 -0.08
N GLU A 138 -3.59 1.95 0.10
CA GLU A 138 -4.11 2.88 -0.91
C GLU A 138 -3.03 3.88 -1.36
N GLU A 139 -2.29 4.46 -0.42
CA GLU A 139 -1.18 5.38 -0.75
C GLU A 139 -0.10 4.69 -1.58
N MET A 140 0.29 3.45 -1.23
CA MET A 140 1.28 2.70 -2.01
C MET A 140 0.76 2.31 -3.40
N TYR A 141 -0.52 1.97 -3.50
CA TYR A 141 -1.19 1.69 -4.77
C TYR A 141 -1.20 2.92 -5.69
N ASN A 142 -1.63 4.08 -5.18
CA ASN A 142 -1.62 5.32 -5.94
C ASN A 142 -0.21 5.73 -6.34
N SER A 143 0.76 5.62 -5.42
CA SER A 143 2.18 5.91 -5.69
C SER A 143 2.77 5.02 -6.78
N ALA A 144 2.37 3.75 -6.84
CA ALA A 144 2.83 2.81 -7.86
C ALA A 144 2.41 3.28 -9.26
N PHE A 145 1.16 3.73 -9.44
CA PHE A 145 0.70 4.28 -10.72
C PHE A 145 1.30 5.65 -11.05
N LEU A 146 1.42 6.54 -10.07
CA LEU A 146 1.93 7.88 -10.29
C LEU A 146 3.41 7.88 -10.71
N THR A 147 4.19 6.94 -10.17
CA THR A 147 5.65 6.88 -10.39
C THR A 147 6.06 5.84 -11.44
N GLY A 148 5.25 4.82 -11.69
CA GLY A 148 5.59 3.70 -12.56
C GLY A 148 6.74 2.83 -12.04
N LEU A 149 7.08 2.92 -10.74
CA LEU A 149 8.21 2.18 -10.15
C LEU A 149 7.76 0.86 -9.53
N ASP A 150 8.35 -0.25 -9.97
CA ASP A 150 8.09 -1.61 -9.43
C ASP A 150 8.34 -1.73 -7.92
N GLU A 151 9.27 -0.93 -7.38
CA GLU A 151 9.55 -0.87 -5.94
C GLU A 151 8.28 -0.53 -5.13
N ASN A 152 7.40 0.31 -5.67
CA ASN A 152 6.16 0.72 -4.99
C ASN A 152 5.11 -0.39 -4.99
N TRP A 153 5.07 -1.24 -6.02
CA TRP A 153 4.27 -2.48 -5.97
C TRP A 153 4.80 -3.45 -4.91
N GLY A 154 6.12 -3.57 -4.78
CA GLY A 154 6.74 -4.34 -3.69
C GLY A 154 6.36 -3.80 -2.29
N LYS A 155 6.34 -2.47 -2.12
CA LYS A 155 5.86 -1.83 -0.90
C LYS A 155 4.39 -2.10 -0.64
N LEU A 156 3.53 -2.00 -1.67
CA LEU A 156 2.10 -2.33 -1.57
C LEU A 156 1.90 -3.75 -1.04
N ARG A 157 2.57 -4.75 -1.62
CA ARG A 157 2.49 -6.14 -1.15
C ARG A 157 2.91 -6.26 0.31
N TYR A 158 4.01 -5.62 0.68
CA TYR A 158 4.54 -5.65 2.06
C TYR A 158 3.57 -5.03 3.07
N VAL A 159 3.01 -3.84 2.78
CA VAL A 159 2.10 -3.16 3.72
C VAL A 159 0.75 -3.89 3.81
N ALA A 160 0.24 -4.42 2.70
CA ALA A 160 -0.96 -5.23 2.69
C ALA A 160 -0.78 -6.50 3.54
N GLN A 161 0.33 -7.22 3.35
CA GLN A 161 0.63 -8.42 4.15
C GLN A 161 0.82 -8.10 5.64
N ASN A 162 1.55 -7.04 5.97
CA ASN A 162 1.68 -6.62 7.38
C ASN A 162 0.31 -6.31 8.01
N GLY A 163 -0.59 -5.64 7.27
CA GLY A 163 -1.95 -5.40 7.73
C GLY A 163 -2.71 -6.71 7.96
N LEU A 164 -2.63 -7.65 7.02
CA LEU A 164 -3.26 -8.98 7.14
C LEU A 164 -2.73 -9.82 8.31
N ASP A 165 -1.48 -9.60 8.72
CA ASP A 165 -0.86 -10.24 9.89
C ASP A 165 -1.37 -9.65 11.22
N GLN A 166 -1.86 -8.40 11.23
CA GLN A 166 -2.41 -7.75 12.42
C GLN A 166 -3.94 -7.86 12.51
N ILE A 167 -4.63 -7.74 11.38
CA ILE A 167 -6.09 -7.72 11.30
C ILE A 167 -6.66 -9.13 11.47
N LEU A 168 -7.61 -9.26 12.39
CA LEU A 168 -8.25 -10.53 12.71
C LEU A 168 -8.91 -11.18 11.48
N PRO A 169 -8.82 -12.51 11.31
CA PRO A 169 -9.39 -13.21 10.15
C PRO A 169 -10.90 -13.01 9.93
N ASP A 170 -11.65 -12.72 10.98
CA ASP A 170 -13.10 -12.50 10.96
C ASP A 170 -13.50 -11.04 10.71
N ASN A 171 -12.54 -10.11 10.58
CA ASN A 171 -12.83 -8.73 10.23
C ASN A 171 -13.51 -8.67 8.85
N PRO A 172 -14.71 -8.08 8.73
CA PRO A 172 -15.51 -8.13 7.50
C PRO A 172 -14.86 -7.41 6.33
N ARG A 173 -13.94 -6.46 6.57
CA ARG A 173 -13.26 -5.68 5.54
C ARG A 173 -11.86 -6.19 5.23
N ARG A 174 -11.42 -7.29 5.85
CA ARG A 174 -10.08 -7.87 5.66
C ARG A 174 -9.76 -8.15 4.18
N TYR A 175 -10.78 -8.48 3.39
CA TYR A 175 -10.65 -8.73 1.95
C TYR A 175 -10.10 -7.52 1.17
N GLU A 176 -10.28 -6.29 1.65
CA GLU A 176 -9.74 -5.09 0.98
C GLU A 176 -8.19 -5.09 0.99
N LEU A 177 -7.56 -5.59 2.06
CA LEU A 177 -6.11 -5.78 2.09
C LEU A 177 -5.66 -6.96 1.21
N ILE A 178 -6.50 -8.00 1.08
CA ILE A 178 -6.24 -9.15 0.20
C ILE A 178 -6.25 -8.69 -1.26
N LEU A 179 -7.19 -7.81 -1.64
CA LEU A 179 -7.23 -7.20 -2.96
C LEU A 179 -5.91 -6.50 -3.29
N TYR A 180 -5.40 -5.65 -2.39
CA TYR A 180 -4.12 -4.96 -2.61
C TYR A 180 -2.92 -5.91 -2.69
N ARG A 181 -2.91 -6.99 -1.89
CA ARG A 181 -1.87 -8.03 -1.99
C ARG A 181 -1.92 -8.71 -3.37
N GLY A 182 -3.12 -9.11 -3.82
CA GLY A 182 -3.33 -9.73 -5.13
C GLY A 182 -2.91 -8.83 -6.28
N LEU A 183 -3.29 -7.55 -6.25
CA LEU A 183 -2.90 -6.55 -7.27
C LEU A 183 -1.39 -6.40 -7.36
N ALA A 184 -0.71 -6.35 -6.22
CA ALA A 184 0.74 -6.25 -6.17
C ALA A 184 1.43 -7.53 -6.68
N SER A 185 0.94 -8.72 -6.28
CA SER A 185 1.47 -10.01 -6.74
C SER A 185 1.30 -10.18 -8.26
N LEU A 186 0.13 -9.86 -8.81
CA LEU A 186 -0.09 -9.88 -10.26
C LEU A 186 0.93 -9.02 -11.01
N ARG A 187 1.38 -7.92 -10.41
CA ARG A 187 2.37 -7.02 -11.04
C ARG A 187 3.82 -7.43 -10.91
N ILE A 188 4.27 -7.83 -9.73
CA ILE A 188 5.71 -8.03 -9.48
C ILE A 188 6.16 -9.48 -9.68
N GLU A 189 5.23 -10.42 -9.79
CA GLU A 189 5.51 -11.83 -10.00
C GLU A 189 5.24 -12.26 -11.46
N ASP A 190 5.25 -11.29 -12.39
CA ASP A 190 4.99 -11.51 -13.82
C ASP A 190 5.83 -12.64 -14.39
N ALA A 191 7.09 -12.80 -13.97
CA ALA A 191 7.96 -13.88 -14.43
C ALA A 191 7.42 -15.30 -14.17
N SER A 192 6.55 -15.47 -13.17
CA SER A 192 5.97 -16.76 -12.75
C SER A 192 4.51 -16.96 -13.19
N MET A 193 4.03 -16.12 -14.12
CA MET A 193 2.62 -16.10 -14.55
C MET A 193 2.10 -17.46 -15.08
N THR A 194 2.98 -18.32 -15.60
CA THR A 194 2.63 -19.61 -16.20
C THR A 194 3.11 -20.83 -15.42
N ASP A 195 3.59 -20.64 -14.18
CA ASP A 195 4.28 -21.70 -13.41
C ASP A 195 3.33 -22.60 -12.60
N THR A 196 2.13 -22.11 -12.27
CA THR A 196 1.20 -22.80 -11.36
C THR A 196 -0.04 -23.30 -12.10
N TYR A 197 -0.58 -24.44 -11.69
CA TYR A 197 -1.77 -25.06 -12.29
C TYR A 197 -2.81 -25.39 -11.22
N ASP A 198 -4.09 -25.31 -11.57
CA ASP A 198 -5.21 -25.80 -10.74
C ASP A 198 -5.44 -27.32 -10.91
N ASP A 199 -6.37 -27.87 -10.13
CA ASP A 199 -6.69 -29.31 -10.11
C ASP A 199 -7.23 -29.85 -11.44
N VAL A 200 -7.79 -28.97 -12.28
CA VAL A 200 -8.28 -29.36 -13.60
C VAL A 200 -7.23 -29.12 -14.69
N GLY A 201 -6.14 -28.41 -14.41
CA GLY A 201 -5.03 -28.12 -15.31
C GLY A 201 -5.15 -26.78 -16.07
N ASN A 202 -5.90 -25.81 -15.56
CA ASN A 202 -5.77 -24.41 -15.99
C ASN A 202 -4.55 -23.77 -15.32
N VAL A 203 -3.94 -22.80 -15.97
CA VAL A 203 -2.81 -22.06 -15.40
C VAL A 203 -3.35 -21.00 -14.44
N ARG A 204 -2.71 -20.89 -13.27
CA ARG A 204 -3.04 -19.95 -12.20
C ARG A 204 -1.98 -18.85 -12.16
N PHE A 205 -2.39 -17.59 -12.27
CA PHE A 205 -1.45 -16.47 -12.18
C PHE A 205 -1.25 -16.00 -10.71
N PRO A 206 -0.12 -15.34 -10.39
CA PRO A 206 0.12 -14.80 -9.06
C PRO A 206 -0.96 -13.82 -8.59
N GLY A 207 -1.52 -14.06 -7.40
CA GLY A 207 -2.62 -13.26 -6.84
C GLY A 207 -4.02 -13.71 -7.25
N GLU A 208 -4.17 -14.72 -8.11
CA GLU A 208 -5.50 -15.18 -8.55
C GLU A 208 -6.39 -15.66 -7.39
N SER A 209 -5.81 -16.39 -6.43
CA SER A 209 -6.53 -16.84 -5.22
C SER A 209 -7.01 -15.69 -4.35
N ASP A 210 -6.25 -14.59 -4.33
CA ASP A 210 -6.61 -13.40 -3.55
C ASP A 210 -7.85 -12.74 -4.15
N PHE A 211 -7.93 -12.65 -5.47
CA PHE A 211 -9.11 -12.11 -6.14
C PHE A 211 -10.33 -13.01 -6.00
N GLU A 212 -10.16 -14.34 -6.05
CA GLU A 212 -11.24 -15.29 -5.78
C GLU A 212 -11.76 -15.14 -4.34
N GLU A 213 -10.87 -15.05 -3.35
CA GLU A 213 -11.26 -14.82 -1.94
C GLU A 213 -11.99 -13.47 -1.77
N VAL A 214 -11.54 -12.42 -2.45
CA VAL A 214 -12.23 -11.12 -2.46
C VAL A 214 -13.64 -11.27 -3.02
N LEU A 215 -13.80 -11.93 -4.17
CA LEU A 215 -15.09 -12.10 -4.82
C LEU A 215 -16.03 -13.05 -4.06
N GLU A 216 -15.53 -13.92 -3.20
CA GLU A 216 -16.36 -14.67 -2.25
C GLU A 216 -16.97 -13.78 -1.16
N LYS A 217 -16.27 -12.70 -0.77
CA LYS A 217 -16.73 -11.76 0.27
C LYS A 217 -17.52 -10.59 -0.31
N ASP A 218 -17.08 -10.09 -1.45
CA ASP A 218 -17.66 -8.96 -2.18
C ASP A 218 -17.79 -9.35 -3.66
N PRO A 219 -18.85 -10.09 -4.04
CA PRO A 219 -19.06 -10.54 -5.41
C PRO A 219 -19.22 -9.41 -6.42
N GLY A 220 -19.50 -8.19 -5.96
CA GLY A 220 -19.64 -6.99 -6.79
C GLY A 220 -18.34 -6.20 -6.97
N ASN A 221 -17.22 -6.67 -6.42
CA ASN A 221 -15.97 -5.90 -6.42
C ASN A 221 -15.40 -5.73 -7.84
N ALA A 222 -15.59 -4.53 -8.41
CA ALA A 222 -15.16 -4.21 -9.76
C ALA A 222 -13.66 -4.39 -9.98
N MET A 223 -12.84 -3.98 -9.01
CA MET A 223 -11.38 -4.06 -9.10
C MET A 223 -10.89 -5.52 -9.09
N ALA A 224 -11.48 -6.38 -8.26
CA ALA A 224 -11.17 -7.80 -8.24
C ALA A 224 -11.58 -8.49 -9.56
N TRP A 225 -12.78 -8.20 -10.08
CA TRP A 225 -13.21 -8.71 -11.38
C TRP A 225 -12.31 -8.28 -12.53
N ALA A 226 -11.94 -6.99 -12.57
CA ALA A 226 -11.04 -6.44 -13.57
C ALA A 226 -9.65 -7.08 -13.50
N ALA A 227 -9.08 -7.22 -12.30
CA ALA A 227 -7.77 -7.84 -12.10
C ALA A 227 -7.78 -9.34 -12.44
N LEU A 228 -8.85 -10.06 -12.07
CA LEU A 228 -9.03 -11.47 -12.40
C LEU A 228 -9.15 -11.69 -13.92
N ALA A 229 -9.96 -10.88 -14.60
CA ALA A 229 -10.10 -10.94 -16.05
C ALA A 229 -8.78 -10.59 -16.76
N HIS A 230 -8.08 -9.55 -16.30
CA HIS A 230 -6.78 -9.16 -16.83
C HIS A 230 -5.72 -10.26 -16.67
N GLY A 231 -5.59 -10.84 -15.48
CA GLY A 231 -4.62 -11.90 -15.19
C GLY A 231 -4.84 -13.14 -16.05
N ARG A 232 -6.10 -13.61 -16.17
CA ARG A 232 -6.43 -14.77 -17.01
C ARG A 232 -6.16 -14.52 -18.49
N MET A 233 -6.40 -13.30 -18.99
CA MET A 233 -6.04 -12.94 -20.36
C MET A 233 -4.53 -12.88 -20.57
N ALA A 234 -3.79 -12.30 -19.62
CA ALA A 234 -2.33 -12.25 -19.70
C ALA A 234 -1.72 -13.65 -19.76
N VAL A 235 -2.26 -14.61 -18.99
CA VAL A 235 -1.90 -16.03 -19.08
C VAL A 235 -2.16 -16.60 -20.48
N TYR A 236 -3.34 -16.35 -21.06
CA TYR A 236 -3.65 -16.78 -22.43
C TYR A 236 -2.62 -16.26 -23.43
N TYR A 237 -2.37 -14.95 -23.45
CA TYR A 237 -1.45 -14.32 -24.38
C TYR A 237 -0.02 -14.87 -24.24
N ARG A 238 0.47 -15.00 -23.01
CA ARG A 238 1.81 -15.55 -22.77
C ARG A 238 1.93 -17.00 -23.25
N LEU A 239 0.96 -17.86 -22.94
CA LEU A 239 0.98 -19.25 -23.41
C LEU A 239 0.94 -19.34 -24.94
N ASN A 240 0.22 -18.44 -25.59
CA ASN A 240 0.17 -18.36 -27.04
C ASN A 240 1.53 -17.97 -27.62
N ASP A 241 2.18 -16.95 -27.05
CA ASP A 241 3.50 -16.47 -27.44
C ASP A 241 4.60 -17.52 -27.21
N GLU A 242 4.46 -18.35 -26.17
CA GLU A 242 5.34 -19.50 -25.89
C GLU A 242 5.09 -20.72 -26.81
N GLY A 243 4.09 -20.64 -27.70
CA GLY A 243 3.72 -21.74 -28.61
C GLY A 243 2.97 -22.88 -27.93
N GLN A 244 2.46 -22.69 -26.70
CA GLN A 244 1.68 -23.69 -25.97
C GLN A 244 0.21 -23.71 -26.41
N THR A 245 -0.06 -23.83 -27.72
CA THR A 245 -1.39 -23.56 -28.33
C THR A 245 -2.56 -24.31 -27.69
N LYS A 246 -2.38 -25.58 -27.30
CA LYS A 246 -3.45 -26.35 -26.63
C LYS A 246 -3.81 -25.77 -25.26
N GLN A 247 -2.81 -25.37 -24.48
CA GLN A 247 -2.99 -24.78 -23.16
C GLN A 247 -3.50 -23.33 -23.27
N ALA A 248 -3.03 -22.59 -24.27
CA ALA A 248 -3.51 -21.24 -24.59
C ALA A 248 -5.01 -21.26 -24.91
N ASN A 249 -5.46 -22.11 -25.85
CA ASN A 249 -6.88 -22.21 -26.22
C ASN A 249 -7.77 -22.56 -25.02
N ARG A 250 -7.30 -23.44 -24.14
CA ARG A 250 -8.02 -23.80 -22.91
C ARG A 250 -8.16 -22.60 -21.97
N ASN A 251 -7.06 -21.91 -21.67
CA ASN A 251 -7.09 -20.73 -20.81
C ASN A 251 -7.83 -19.55 -21.45
N GLN A 252 -7.87 -19.45 -22.78
CA GLN A 252 -8.64 -18.43 -23.50
C GLN A 252 -10.14 -18.54 -23.20
N ILE A 253 -10.69 -19.76 -23.24
CA ILE A 253 -12.11 -20.01 -22.92
C ILE A 253 -12.39 -19.55 -21.49
N PHE A 254 -11.54 -19.96 -20.54
CA PHE A 254 -11.68 -19.61 -19.13
C PHE A 254 -11.57 -18.09 -18.87
N ALA A 255 -10.62 -17.45 -19.54
CA ALA A 255 -10.44 -16.01 -19.47
C ALA A 255 -11.65 -15.26 -20.08
N ASN A 256 -12.20 -15.74 -21.19
CA ASN A 256 -13.38 -15.15 -21.83
C ASN A 256 -14.60 -15.25 -20.93
N GLU A 257 -14.86 -16.42 -20.33
CA GLU A 257 -15.94 -16.60 -19.36
C GLU A 257 -15.80 -15.65 -18.17
N THR A 258 -14.57 -15.41 -17.72
CA THR A 258 -14.28 -14.46 -16.64
C THR A 258 -14.57 -13.03 -17.05
N MET A 259 -14.15 -12.61 -18.25
CA MET A 259 -14.43 -11.28 -18.79
C MET A 259 -15.94 -11.05 -18.95
N THR A 260 -16.67 -12.05 -19.46
CA THR A 260 -18.13 -11.98 -19.57
C THR A 260 -18.78 -11.76 -18.19
N LYS A 261 -18.36 -12.50 -17.17
CA LYS A 261 -18.86 -12.29 -15.79
C LYS A 261 -18.50 -10.90 -15.24
N ALA A 262 -17.28 -10.43 -15.49
CA ALA A 262 -16.86 -9.09 -15.06
C ALA A 262 -17.74 -8.00 -15.70
N LEU A 263 -18.06 -8.14 -16.99
CA LEU A 263 -18.98 -7.25 -17.70
C LEU A 263 -20.41 -7.33 -17.16
N GLU A 264 -20.91 -8.53 -16.87
CA GLU A 264 -22.26 -8.74 -16.31
C GLU A 264 -22.43 -8.11 -14.93
N VAL A 265 -21.40 -8.20 -14.08
CA VAL A 265 -21.47 -7.75 -12.68
C VAL A 265 -21.07 -6.28 -12.52
N ALA A 266 -20.05 -5.83 -13.25
CA ALA A 266 -19.40 -4.54 -13.03
C ALA A 266 -18.98 -3.86 -14.35
N GLY A 267 -19.64 -4.14 -15.47
CA GLY A 267 -19.26 -3.62 -16.80
C GLY A 267 -19.24 -2.08 -16.92
N ASP A 268 -20.09 -1.39 -16.16
CA ASP A 268 -20.13 0.08 -16.13
C ASP A 268 -19.06 0.71 -15.22
N SER A 269 -18.28 -0.11 -14.51
CA SER A 269 -17.19 0.38 -13.67
C SER A 269 -15.99 0.84 -14.49
N PHE A 270 -15.24 1.78 -13.94
CA PHE A 270 -13.98 2.23 -14.53
C PHE A 270 -12.95 1.10 -14.63
N GLU A 271 -12.88 0.23 -13.61
CA GLU A 271 -11.93 -0.87 -13.54
C GLU A 271 -12.14 -1.86 -14.68
N VAL A 272 -13.38 -2.33 -14.85
CA VAL A 272 -13.71 -3.32 -15.89
C VAL A 272 -13.61 -2.70 -17.28
N SER A 273 -14.16 -1.49 -17.48
CA SER A 273 -14.10 -0.83 -18.80
C SER A 273 -12.67 -0.56 -19.28
N ALA A 274 -11.74 -0.19 -18.39
CA ALA A 274 -10.33 -0.04 -18.72
C ALA A 274 -9.68 -1.36 -19.18
N ILE A 275 -10.02 -2.48 -18.53
CA ILE A 275 -9.52 -3.81 -18.92
C ILE A 275 -10.15 -4.30 -20.23
N VAL A 276 -11.44 -4.03 -20.45
CA VAL A 276 -12.13 -4.33 -21.71
C VAL A 276 -11.46 -3.60 -22.86
N LEU A 277 -11.17 -2.31 -22.72
CA LEU A 277 -10.47 -1.52 -23.74
C LEU A 277 -9.10 -2.13 -24.08
N ARG A 278 -8.31 -2.50 -23.05
CA ARG A 278 -7.03 -3.17 -23.25
C ARG A 278 -7.18 -4.49 -24.01
N GLU A 279 -8.17 -5.30 -23.66
CA GLU A 279 -8.42 -6.59 -24.30
C GLU A 279 -8.80 -6.43 -25.78
N VAL A 280 -9.71 -5.51 -26.12
CA VAL A 280 -10.11 -5.32 -27.53
C VAL A 280 -8.98 -4.75 -28.39
N LEU A 281 -8.08 -3.94 -27.80
CA LEU A 281 -6.85 -3.49 -28.48
C LEU A 281 -5.88 -4.64 -28.77
N LEU A 282 -5.71 -5.58 -27.83
CA LEU A 282 -4.88 -6.77 -28.02
C LEU A 282 -5.49 -7.69 -29.09
N ARG A 283 -6.80 -7.94 -29.06
CA ARG A 283 -7.51 -8.70 -30.11
C ARG A 283 -7.36 -8.08 -31.49
N ARG A 284 -7.46 -6.75 -31.61
CA ARG A 284 -7.20 -6.06 -32.88
C ARG A 284 -5.78 -6.33 -33.36
N THR A 285 -4.81 -6.32 -32.44
CA THR A 285 -3.41 -6.59 -32.77
C THR A 285 -3.22 -8.02 -33.29
N GLU A 286 -3.83 -9.02 -32.66
CA GLU A 286 -3.84 -10.40 -33.14
C GLU A 286 -4.47 -10.53 -34.54
N LEU A 287 -5.64 -9.91 -34.76
CA LEU A 287 -6.31 -9.95 -36.06
C LEU A 287 -5.47 -9.31 -37.17
N LEU A 288 -4.79 -8.19 -36.88
CA LEU A 288 -3.88 -7.56 -37.83
C LEU A 288 -2.67 -8.45 -38.13
N GLN A 289 -2.08 -9.09 -37.12
CA GLN A 289 -0.98 -10.04 -37.31
C GLN A 289 -1.40 -11.25 -38.16
N GLN A 290 -2.58 -11.82 -37.89
CA GLN A 290 -3.15 -12.93 -38.68
C GLN A 290 -3.38 -12.51 -40.13
N LYS A 291 -3.92 -11.31 -40.37
CA LYS A 291 -4.13 -10.77 -41.71
C LYS A 291 -2.83 -10.55 -42.47
N ILE A 292 -1.77 -10.09 -41.79
CA ILE A 292 -0.43 -9.95 -42.38
C ILE A 292 0.14 -11.32 -42.76
N ALA A 293 -0.03 -12.33 -41.91
CA ALA A 293 0.45 -13.68 -42.17
C ALA A 293 -0.34 -14.38 -43.29
N ASN A 294 -1.65 -14.18 -43.34
CA ASN A 294 -2.54 -14.69 -44.39
C ASN A 294 -3.71 -13.71 -44.61
N SER A 295 -3.67 -12.97 -45.72
CA SER A 295 -4.66 -11.92 -46.04
C SER A 295 -6.10 -12.42 -46.18
N SER A 296 -6.30 -13.72 -46.42
CA SER A 296 -7.63 -14.34 -46.54
C SER A 296 -8.19 -14.86 -45.21
N SER A 297 -7.37 -14.90 -44.15
CA SER A 297 -7.76 -15.46 -42.85
C SER A 297 -8.62 -14.52 -41.99
N VAL A 298 -8.54 -13.21 -42.26
CA VAL A 298 -9.26 -12.16 -41.54
C VAL A 298 -9.91 -11.21 -42.53
N THR A 299 -11.22 -11.01 -42.42
CA THR A 299 -11.97 -10.13 -43.33
C THR A 299 -11.89 -8.66 -42.90
N ASP A 300 -12.20 -7.74 -43.82
CA ASP A 300 -12.30 -6.31 -43.49
C ASP A 300 -13.42 -6.05 -42.48
N GLU A 301 -14.52 -6.79 -42.55
CA GLU A 301 -15.64 -6.69 -41.59
C GLU A 301 -15.21 -7.06 -40.17
N GLN A 302 -14.29 -8.02 -39.99
CA GLN A 302 -13.77 -8.36 -38.66
C GLN A 302 -12.90 -7.24 -38.09
N ILE A 303 -12.11 -6.57 -38.93
CA ILE A 303 -11.28 -5.42 -38.54
C ILE A 303 -12.16 -4.20 -38.19
N GLU A 304 -13.22 -3.97 -38.97
CA GLU A 304 -14.18 -2.90 -38.70
C GLU A 304 -14.94 -3.17 -37.39
N ALA A 305 -15.40 -4.41 -37.18
CA ALA A 305 -16.11 -4.80 -35.97
C ALA A 305 -15.28 -4.62 -34.70
N ILE A 306 -13.99 -5.02 -34.71
CA ILE A 306 -13.13 -4.82 -33.53
C ILE A 306 -12.78 -3.33 -33.34
N THR A 307 -12.70 -2.56 -34.41
CA THR A 307 -12.47 -1.11 -34.33
C THR A 307 -13.66 -0.40 -33.68
N GLN A 308 -14.89 -0.78 -34.03
CA GLN A 308 -16.08 -0.26 -33.35
C GLN A 308 -16.10 -0.64 -31.86
N GLN A 309 -15.75 -1.89 -31.51
CA GLN A 309 -15.66 -2.31 -30.11
C GLN A 309 -14.62 -1.51 -29.30
N ILE A 310 -13.51 -1.13 -29.93
CA ILE A 310 -12.51 -0.24 -29.31
C ILE A 310 -13.10 1.13 -29.01
N VAL A 311 -13.86 1.71 -29.94
CA VAL A 311 -14.53 3.01 -29.74
C VAL A 311 -15.54 2.92 -28.59
N ASP A 312 -16.37 1.88 -28.59
CA ASP A 312 -17.39 1.67 -27.55
C ASP A 312 -16.75 1.48 -26.16
N ALA A 313 -15.70 0.66 -26.08
CA ALA A 313 -14.96 0.41 -24.85
C ALA A 313 -14.25 1.67 -24.34
N ARG A 314 -13.66 2.48 -25.23
CA ARG A 314 -13.05 3.76 -24.89
C ARG A 314 -14.07 4.72 -24.31
N ASN A 315 -15.20 4.91 -24.99
CA ASN A 315 -16.23 5.85 -24.54
C ASN A 315 -16.78 5.43 -23.18
N THR A 316 -16.99 4.13 -22.95
CA THR A 316 -17.40 3.59 -21.64
C THR A 316 -16.37 3.90 -20.55
N MET A 317 -15.08 3.66 -20.84
CA MET A 317 -13.99 3.96 -19.90
C MET A 317 -13.88 5.46 -19.58
N VAL A 318 -14.00 6.33 -20.58
CA VAL A 318 -14.00 7.80 -20.39
C VAL A 318 -15.20 8.22 -19.54
N MET A 319 -16.40 7.71 -19.82
CA MET A 319 -17.61 8.03 -19.06
C MET A 319 -17.54 7.56 -17.59
N ALA A 320 -16.90 6.43 -17.33
CA ALA A 320 -16.73 5.90 -15.98
C ALA A 320 -15.58 6.57 -15.20
N TYR A 321 -14.77 7.40 -15.86
CA TYR A 321 -13.62 8.04 -15.25
C TYR A 321 -14.03 9.17 -14.28
N ASP A 322 -13.83 8.94 -12.98
CA ASP A 322 -13.92 9.98 -11.94
C ASP A 322 -12.52 10.54 -11.60
N PRO A 323 -12.22 11.82 -11.87
CA PRO A 323 -10.92 12.41 -11.53
C PRO A 323 -10.65 12.50 -10.03
N ALA A 324 -11.66 12.44 -9.14
CA ALA A 324 -11.43 12.41 -7.70
C ALA A 324 -10.91 11.04 -7.24
N LEU A 325 -11.38 9.96 -7.86
CA LEU A 325 -11.07 8.57 -7.47
C LEU A 325 -9.93 7.96 -8.29
N HIS A 326 -9.83 8.31 -9.57
CA HIS A 326 -8.98 7.60 -10.54
C HIS A 326 -7.77 8.42 -11.02
N PHE A 327 -7.45 9.54 -10.37
CA PHE A 327 -6.37 10.46 -10.79
C PHE A 327 -5.02 9.77 -10.98
N ALA A 328 -4.66 8.83 -10.09
CA ALA A 328 -3.39 8.12 -10.15
C ALA A 328 -3.22 7.39 -11.50
N ARG A 329 -4.32 6.87 -12.05
CA ARG A 329 -4.37 6.11 -13.31
C ARG A 329 -4.59 6.98 -14.55
N ALA A 330 -4.77 8.29 -14.43
CA ALA A 330 -5.05 9.20 -15.56
C ALA A 330 -4.04 9.05 -16.71
N GLY A 331 -2.74 8.95 -16.41
CA GLY A 331 -1.70 8.79 -17.42
C GLY A 331 -1.74 7.44 -18.15
N GLU A 332 -2.09 6.37 -17.44
CA GLU A 332 -2.31 5.04 -18.03
C GLU A 332 -3.51 5.09 -18.99
N MET A 333 -4.62 5.69 -18.55
CA MET A 333 -5.85 5.76 -19.34
C MET A 333 -5.71 6.67 -20.57
N ALA A 334 -5.03 7.81 -20.44
CA ALA A 334 -4.71 8.68 -21.56
C ALA A 334 -3.86 7.93 -22.62
N THR A 335 -2.85 7.18 -22.18
CA THR A 335 -2.03 6.35 -23.08
C THR A 335 -2.88 5.30 -23.79
N LEU A 336 -3.79 4.64 -23.06
CA LEU A 336 -4.68 3.63 -23.62
C LEU A 336 -5.65 4.25 -24.64
N ALA A 337 -6.21 5.42 -24.35
CA ALA A 337 -7.10 6.16 -25.24
C ALA A 337 -6.40 6.56 -26.54
N VAL A 338 -5.16 7.06 -26.49
CA VAL A 338 -4.37 7.41 -27.69
C VAL A 338 -4.14 6.20 -28.61
N SER A 339 -4.10 4.98 -28.06
CA SER A 339 -3.89 3.75 -28.85
C SER A 339 -5.13 3.27 -29.64
N THR A 340 -6.25 3.98 -29.54
CA THR A 340 -7.54 3.56 -30.12
C THR A 340 -7.64 3.88 -31.61
N ASP A 341 -8.11 5.07 -31.96
CA ASP A 341 -8.30 5.58 -33.31
C ASP A 341 -7.87 7.06 -33.40
N LYS A 342 -8.27 7.74 -34.47
CA LYS A 342 -7.98 9.17 -34.68
C LYS A 342 -8.53 10.10 -33.58
N ASP A 343 -9.60 9.69 -32.88
CA ASP A 343 -10.26 10.48 -31.84
C ASP A 343 -9.71 10.10 -30.45
N GLY A 344 -8.76 9.16 -30.38
CA GLY A 344 -8.10 8.75 -29.15
C GLY A 344 -7.34 9.88 -28.42
N TYR A 345 -6.81 10.86 -29.17
CA TYR A 345 -6.18 12.05 -28.59
C TYR A 345 -7.20 12.96 -27.88
N GLU A 346 -8.41 13.11 -28.43
CA GLU A 346 -9.47 13.90 -27.81
C GLU A 346 -9.93 13.26 -26.49
N ALA A 347 -10.15 11.95 -26.49
CA ALA A 347 -10.48 11.20 -25.28
C ALA A 347 -9.36 11.28 -24.21
N ALA A 348 -8.10 11.23 -24.63
CA ALA A 348 -6.96 11.41 -23.72
C ALA A 348 -6.93 12.82 -23.12
N ALA A 349 -7.17 13.85 -23.94
CA ALA A 349 -7.24 15.24 -23.48
C ALA A 349 -8.40 15.44 -22.49
N GLU A 350 -9.56 14.82 -22.70
CA GLU A 350 -10.70 14.87 -21.79
C GLU A 350 -10.36 14.34 -20.39
N ILE A 351 -9.77 13.14 -20.31
CA ILE A 351 -9.33 12.52 -19.04
C ILE A 351 -8.31 13.41 -18.33
N LEU A 352 -7.29 13.88 -19.07
CA LEU A 352 -6.21 14.68 -18.50
C LEU A 352 -6.72 16.05 -18.04
N GLN A 353 -7.60 16.69 -18.81
CA GLN A 353 -8.20 17.98 -18.45
C GLN A 353 -9.09 17.85 -17.20
N ALA A 354 -9.92 16.80 -17.11
CA ALA A 354 -10.72 16.51 -15.92
C ALA A 354 -9.83 16.30 -14.69
N THR A 355 -8.72 15.58 -14.87
CA THR A 355 -7.73 15.34 -13.80
C THR A 355 -7.08 16.65 -13.35
N VAL A 356 -6.57 17.46 -14.28
CA VAL A 356 -5.89 18.74 -13.97
C VAL A 356 -6.85 19.74 -13.31
N ASN A 357 -8.12 19.76 -13.71
CA ASN A 357 -9.12 20.62 -13.08
C ASN A 357 -9.38 20.24 -11.62
N THR A 358 -9.36 18.93 -11.32
CA THR A 358 -9.58 18.40 -9.96
C THR A 358 -8.31 18.46 -9.10
N HIS A 359 -7.15 18.23 -9.73
CA HIS A 359 -5.82 18.16 -9.12
C HIS A 359 -4.88 19.17 -9.80
N PRO A 360 -5.06 20.48 -9.58
CA PRO A 360 -4.33 21.54 -10.30
C PRO A 360 -2.82 21.60 -9.97
N ASN A 361 -2.34 20.79 -9.03
CA ASN A 361 -0.92 20.66 -8.71
C ASN A 361 -0.29 19.38 -9.29
N ASP A 362 -1.04 18.59 -10.06
CA ASP A 362 -0.48 17.45 -10.80
C ASP A 362 0.21 17.95 -12.09
N PHE A 363 1.42 18.46 -11.92
CA PHE A 363 2.25 18.96 -13.02
C PHE A 363 2.59 17.86 -14.04
N GLY A 364 2.59 16.59 -13.64
CA GLY A 364 2.80 15.48 -14.55
C GLY A 364 1.66 15.37 -15.56
N ARG A 365 0.41 15.44 -15.07
CA ARG A 365 -0.78 15.38 -15.94
C ARG A 365 -0.96 16.66 -16.74
N GLN A 366 -0.55 17.83 -16.21
CA GLN A 366 -0.49 19.07 -17.00
C GLN A 366 0.47 18.96 -18.18
N PHE A 367 1.66 18.40 -17.96
CA PHE A 367 2.63 18.20 -19.03
C PHE A 367 2.12 17.22 -20.09
N MET A 368 1.47 16.12 -19.68
CA MET A 368 0.84 15.18 -20.62
C MET A 368 -0.27 15.85 -21.43
N LEU A 369 -1.14 16.65 -20.79
CA LEU A 369 -2.23 17.36 -21.45
C LEU A 369 -1.71 18.31 -22.54
N ALA A 370 -0.64 19.05 -22.25
CA ALA A 370 0.00 19.94 -23.22
C ALA A 370 0.55 19.19 -24.44
N GLY A 371 0.83 17.89 -24.33
CA GLY A 371 1.26 17.05 -25.45
C GLY A 371 0.11 16.40 -26.24
N THR A 372 -1.13 16.48 -25.74
CA THR A 372 -2.34 15.95 -26.42
C THR A 372 -3.12 17.01 -27.19
N LEU A 373 -2.88 18.30 -26.90
CA LEU A 373 -3.42 19.47 -27.60
C LEU A 373 -2.49 19.86 -28.76
#